data_AF-A0A133YVW5-F1
#
_entry.id   AF-A0A133YVW5-F1
#
_cell.length_a   1.000
_cell.length_b   1.000
_cell.length_c   1.000
_cell.angle_alpha   90.00
_cell.angle_beta   90.00
_cell.angle_gamma   90.00
#
_symmetry.space_group_name_H-M   'P 1'
#
loop_
_entity.id
_entity.type
_entity.pdbx_description
1 polymer ?
#
loop_
_entity_poly.entity_id
_entity_poly.type
_entity_poly.pdbx_seq_one_letter_code
_entity_poly.pdbx_strand_id
1 'polypeptide(L)'
;MKRIFVSFLALVVVLLTACKSSNKDIDKFTNRNFKGSKGGSIVISKDKSSFKKTLLYSGASVIKPNTDPSKVDKNSVEKSKVKEFKNVKILQKSDGKYLVADELKYKLKIVDDNTIIDVDDNNEYRSLEKK
;
A
#
# COMPACT_ATOMS: atom_id res chain seq x y z
N MET A 1 -5.17 -55.48 -9.23
CA MET A 1 -4.29 -54.39 -9.68
C MET A 1 -4.77 -53.05 -9.09
N LYS A 2 -3.96 -52.50 -8.17
CA LYS A 2 -3.73 -51.07 -7.80
C LYS A 2 -4.87 -50.08 -8.14
N ARG A 3 -5.75 -49.70 -7.20
CA ARG A 3 -5.59 -48.55 -6.26
C ARG A 3 -5.05 -47.26 -6.91
N ILE A 4 -5.70 -46.69 -7.92
CA ILE A 4 -5.31 -45.37 -8.47
C ILE A 4 -6.54 -44.57 -8.98
N PHE A 5 -7.59 -44.37 -8.15
CA PHE A 5 -8.71 -43.51 -8.60
C PHE A 5 -9.26 -42.52 -7.57
N VAL A 6 -8.73 -42.49 -6.34
CA VAL A 6 -9.27 -41.61 -5.28
C VAL A 6 -8.33 -40.44 -4.95
N SER A 7 -7.11 -40.41 -5.51
CA SER A 7 -6.08 -39.44 -5.08
C SER A 7 -6.05 -38.12 -5.87
N PHE A 8 -6.79 -37.98 -6.97
CA PHE A 8 -6.69 -36.79 -7.83
C PHE A 8 -7.71 -35.68 -7.52
N LEU A 9 -8.76 -35.96 -6.75
CA LEU A 9 -9.78 -34.95 -6.43
C LEU A 9 -9.41 -34.09 -5.20
N ALA A 10 -8.45 -34.52 -4.38
CA ALA A 10 -8.01 -33.78 -3.19
C ALA A 10 -7.02 -32.63 -3.49
N LEU A 11 -6.44 -32.58 -4.71
CA LEU A 11 -5.40 -31.60 -5.04
C LEU A 11 -5.93 -30.25 -5.54
N VAL A 12 -7.22 -30.17 -5.92
CA VAL A 12 -7.83 -28.94 -6.49
C VAL A 12 -8.45 -28.04 -5.41
N VAL A 13 -8.72 -28.57 -4.21
CA VAL A 13 -9.39 -27.81 -3.12
C VAL A 13 -8.40 -26.96 -2.28
N VAL A 14 -7.09 -27.18 -2.40
CA VAL A 14 -6.08 -26.49 -1.56
C VAL A 14 -5.65 -25.12 -2.10
N LEU A 15 -6.03 -24.76 -3.33
CA LEU A 15 -5.62 -23.48 -3.94
C LEU A 15 -6.54 -22.28 -3.59
N LEU A 16 -7.65 -22.49 -2.88
CA LEU A 16 -8.62 -21.44 -2.54
C LEU A 16 -8.45 -20.84 -1.13
N THR A 17 -7.46 -21.28 -0.35
CA THR A 17 -7.30 -20.89 1.06
C THR A 17 -5.99 -20.19 1.36
N ALA A 18 -5.71 -19.07 0.69
CA ALA A 18 -4.69 -18.13 1.17
C ALA A 18 -5.02 -16.65 0.94
N CYS A 19 -6.29 -16.25 1.00
CA CYS A 19 -6.63 -14.86 1.35
C CYS A 19 -6.60 -14.67 2.87
N LYS A 20 -5.48 -15.01 3.52
CA LYS A 20 -5.20 -14.57 4.90
C LYS A 20 -4.74 -13.11 4.81
N SER A 21 -5.69 -12.19 4.60
CA SER A 21 -5.52 -10.76 4.85
C SER A 21 -5.37 -10.58 6.38
N SER A 22 -4.24 -11.01 6.96
CA SER A 22 -4.01 -10.81 8.38
C SER A 22 -3.63 -9.37 8.65
N ASN A 23 -4.54 -8.66 9.33
CA ASN A 23 -4.39 -7.30 9.82
C ASN A 23 -3.16 -7.08 10.75
N LYS A 24 -2.44 -8.16 11.11
CA LYS A 24 -1.18 -8.16 11.86
C LYS A 24 0.00 -7.70 11.00
N ASP A 25 0.02 -8.00 9.71
CA ASP A 25 1.16 -7.67 8.84
C ASP A 25 1.31 -6.15 8.67
N ILE A 26 0.22 -5.40 8.80
CA ILE A 26 0.24 -3.95 8.68
C ILE A 26 0.72 -3.25 9.97
N ASP A 27 0.74 -3.94 11.12
CA ASP A 27 1.29 -3.39 12.37
C ASP A 27 2.78 -3.05 12.22
N LYS A 28 3.52 -3.76 11.34
CA LYS A 28 4.95 -3.46 11.12
C LYS A 28 5.21 -2.14 10.38
N PHE A 29 4.19 -1.59 9.74
CA PHE A 29 4.24 -0.31 9.03
C PHE A 29 3.61 0.84 9.84
N THR A 30 2.97 0.53 10.97
CA THR A 30 2.27 1.52 11.80
C THR A 30 3.26 2.44 12.51
N ASN A 31 2.91 3.72 12.61
CA ASN A 31 3.69 4.83 13.16
C ASN A 31 5.04 5.07 12.47
N ARG A 32 5.21 4.55 11.25
CA ARG A 32 6.41 4.78 10.45
C ARG A 32 6.15 5.85 9.41
N ASN A 33 7.13 6.73 9.24
CA ASN A 33 7.09 7.74 8.19
C ASN A 33 7.89 7.26 6.97
N PHE A 34 7.21 7.14 5.83
CA PHE A 34 7.83 6.85 4.54
C PHE A 34 7.84 8.12 3.69
N LYS A 35 9.02 8.58 3.29
CA LYS A 35 9.20 9.81 2.52
C LYS A 35 9.40 9.48 1.05
N GLY A 36 8.65 10.15 0.17
CA GLY A 36 8.74 9.97 -1.27
C GLY A 36 9.99 10.65 -1.86
N SER A 37 10.70 9.93 -2.72
CA SER A 37 11.87 10.42 -3.46
C SER A 37 11.56 11.64 -4.36
N LYS A 38 10.34 11.72 -4.88
CA LYS A 38 9.82 12.87 -5.64
C LYS A 38 8.95 13.80 -4.78
N GLY A 39 9.06 13.72 -3.45
CA GLY A 39 8.16 14.38 -2.51
C GLY A 39 6.96 13.49 -2.12
N GLY A 40 6.14 14.00 -1.21
CA GLY A 40 5.04 13.25 -0.61
C GLY A 40 5.44 12.36 0.56
N SER A 41 4.46 11.76 1.20
CA SER A 41 4.62 10.89 2.36
C SER A 41 3.54 9.82 2.47
N ILE A 42 3.90 8.71 3.12
CA ILE A 42 2.99 7.67 3.58
C ILE A 42 3.21 7.48 5.08
N VAL A 43 2.13 7.60 5.86
CA VAL A 43 2.12 7.31 7.30
C VAL A 43 0.90 6.46 7.61
N ILE A 44 1.13 5.32 8.27
CA ILE A 44 0.03 4.47 8.75
C ILE A 44 -0.10 4.70 10.25
N SER A 45 -1.23 5.23 10.68
CA SER A 45 -1.50 5.52 12.09
C SER A 45 -2.49 4.50 12.65
N LYS A 46 -2.40 4.25 13.95
CA LYS A 46 -3.38 3.44 14.67
C LYS A 46 -4.09 4.30 15.69
N ASP A 47 -5.40 4.40 15.53
CA ASP A 47 -6.26 5.06 16.50
C ASP A 47 -6.26 4.26 17.81
N LYS A 48 -5.94 4.94 18.93
CA LYS A 48 -5.77 4.29 20.24
C LYS A 48 -7.09 3.80 20.85
N SER A 49 -8.22 4.35 20.43
CA SER A 49 -9.54 4.06 21.00
C SER A 49 -10.25 2.93 20.25
N SER A 50 -10.23 3.00 18.92
CA SER A 50 -10.93 2.08 18.01
C SER A 50 -10.05 0.96 17.46
N PHE A 51 -8.74 1.00 17.72
CA PHE A 51 -7.72 0.12 17.12
C PHE A 51 -7.73 0.10 15.58
N LYS A 52 -8.47 1.01 14.95
CA LYS A 52 -8.56 1.16 13.50
C LYS A 52 -7.28 1.79 12.98
N LYS A 53 -6.85 1.32 11.81
CA LYS A 53 -5.69 1.87 11.13
C LYS A 53 -6.14 2.86 10.06
N THR A 54 -5.44 3.98 9.98
CA THR A 54 -5.63 5.01 8.96
C THR A 54 -4.34 5.20 8.17
N LEU A 55 -4.48 5.60 6.92
CA LEU A 55 -3.39 5.93 6.02
C LEU A 55 -3.44 7.42 5.72
N LEU A 56 -2.40 8.16 6.11
CA LEU A 56 -2.14 9.49 5.61
C LEU A 56 -1.22 9.35 4.39
N TYR A 57 -1.70 9.78 3.23
CA TYR A 57 -0.98 9.69 1.98
C TYR A 57 -0.91 11.05 1.28
N SER A 58 0.27 11.37 0.75
CA SER A 58 0.47 12.43 -0.24
C SER A 58 1.38 11.93 -1.36
N GLY A 59 0.97 12.22 -2.59
CA GLY A 59 1.68 11.89 -3.83
C GLY A 59 2.94 12.71 -4.05
N ALA A 60 3.61 12.46 -5.18
CA ALA A 60 4.78 13.24 -5.60
C ALA A 60 4.48 14.76 -5.63
N SER A 61 5.46 15.56 -5.24
CA SER A 61 5.35 17.02 -5.28
C SER A 61 5.47 17.51 -6.72
N VAL A 62 4.46 18.25 -7.16
CA VAL A 62 4.40 18.82 -8.52
C VAL A 62 4.88 20.26 -8.60
N ILE A 63 4.92 20.95 -7.45
CA ILE A 63 5.42 22.32 -7.34
C ILE A 63 6.88 22.28 -6.92
N LYS A 64 7.75 22.80 -7.77
CA LYS A 64 9.19 23.00 -7.54
C LYS A 64 9.50 24.50 -7.74
N PRO A 65 10.68 24.96 -7.31
CA PRO A 65 11.14 26.30 -7.69
C PRO A 65 11.04 26.46 -9.21
N ASN A 66 10.46 27.57 -9.67
CA ASN A 66 10.21 27.89 -11.08
C ASN A 66 9.15 27.04 -11.80
N THR A 67 8.33 26.25 -11.10
CA THR A 67 7.15 25.63 -11.70
C THR A 67 6.10 26.71 -12.00
N ASP A 68 5.65 26.78 -13.25
CA ASP A 68 4.48 27.57 -13.66
C ASP A 68 3.19 26.85 -13.20
N PRO A 69 2.41 27.42 -12.26
CA PRO A 69 1.21 26.78 -11.73
C PRO A 69 0.14 26.51 -12.80
N SER A 70 0.13 27.31 -13.87
CA SER A 70 -0.86 27.18 -14.95
C SER A 70 -0.65 25.94 -15.82
N LYS A 71 0.57 25.38 -15.81
CA LYS A 71 0.97 24.21 -16.60
C LYS A 71 0.92 22.90 -15.82
N VAL A 72 0.57 22.94 -14.54
CA VAL A 72 0.50 21.75 -13.69
C VAL A 72 -0.86 21.08 -13.83
N ASP A 73 -0.85 19.77 -14.07
CA ASP A 73 -2.06 18.97 -14.07
C ASP A 73 -2.77 19.01 -12.70
N LYS A 74 -4.07 19.37 -12.73
CA LYS A 74 -4.89 19.53 -11.51
C LYS A 74 -5.00 18.23 -10.72
N ASN A 75 -5.03 17.08 -11.38
CA ASN A 75 -5.11 15.80 -10.68
C ASN A 75 -3.84 15.51 -9.89
N SER A 76 -2.69 15.86 -10.45
CA SER A 76 -1.38 15.70 -9.81
C SER A 76 -1.22 16.66 -8.62
N VAL A 77 -1.73 17.88 -8.72
CA VAL A 77 -1.84 18.81 -7.57
C VAL A 77 -2.69 18.18 -6.46
N GLU A 78 -3.86 17.67 -6.80
CA GLU A 78 -4.78 17.08 -5.83
C GLU A 78 -4.21 15.80 -5.18
N LYS A 79 -3.44 15.01 -5.94
CA LYS A 79 -2.71 13.83 -5.45
C LYS A 79 -1.59 14.22 -4.47
N SER A 80 -0.92 15.35 -4.68
CA SER A 80 0.17 15.85 -3.82
C SER A 80 -0.30 16.36 -2.45
N LYS A 81 -1.59 16.67 -2.29
CA LYS A 81 -2.16 17.06 -0.99
C LYS A 81 -2.28 15.85 -0.08
N VAL A 82 -2.04 16.06 1.22
CA VAL A 82 -2.23 15.02 2.23
C VAL A 82 -3.72 14.67 2.35
N LYS A 83 -4.03 13.38 2.25
CA LYS A 83 -5.37 12.82 2.44
C LYS A 83 -5.32 11.66 3.43
N GLU A 84 -6.37 11.55 4.22
CA GLU A 84 -6.57 10.44 5.14
C GLU A 84 -7.51 9.40 4.52
N PHE A 85 -7.13 8.12 4.61
CA PHE A 85 -7.92 6.99 4.18
C PHE A 85 -8.12 6.02 5.35
N LYS A 86 -9.33 5.48 5.48
CA LYS A 86 -9.72 4.60 6.58
C LYS A 86 -9.58 3.13 6.21
N ASN A 87 -9.58 2.27 7.24
CA ASN A 87 -9.57 0.81 7.10
C ASN A 87 -8.40 0.28 6.24
N VAL A 88 -7.22 0.87 6.42
CA VAL A 88 -6.03 0.45 5.69
C VAL A 88 -5.65 -0.99 6.05
N LYS A 89 -5.34 -1.78 5.02
CA LYS A 89 -4.93 -3.19 5.12
C LYS A 89 -3.94 -3.53 4.01
N ILE A 90 -3.31 -4.69 4.13
CA ILE A 90 -2.45 -5.25 3.08
C ILE A 90 -3.24 -6.29 2.30
N LEU A 91 -3.27 -6.14 0.99
CA LEU A 91 -3.85 -7.10 0.06
C LEU A 91 -2.73 -7.80 -0.71
N GLN A 92 -2.67 -9.14 -0.61
CA GLN A 92 -1.82 -9.97 -1.44
C GLN A 92 -2.50 -10.17 -2.80
N LYS A 93 -1.77 -9.88 -3.89
CA LYS A 93 -2.14 -10.20 -5.27
C LYS A 93 -1.07 -11.12 -5.87
N SER A 94 -1.30 -11.61 -7.09
CA SER A 94 -0.35 -12.47 -7.81
C SER A 94 1.01 -11.80 -8.05
N ASP A 95 1.01 -10.48 -8.21
CA ASP A 95 2.18 -9.66 -8.57
C ASP A 95 2.81 -8.90 -7.39
N GLY A 96 2.29 -9.08 -6.17
CA GLY A 96 2.87 -8.50 -4.96
C GLY A 96 1.87 -8.16 -3.85
N LYS A 97 2.36 -7.46 -2.83
CA LYS A 97 1.57 -6.93 -1.71
C LYS A 97 1.25 -5.46 -1.92
N TYR A 98 0.04 -5.05 -1.61
CA TYR A 98 -0.43 -3.68 -1.81
C TYR A 98 -1.08 -3.13 -0.54
N LEU A 99 -0.84 -1.85 -0.24
CA LEU A 99 -1.68 -1.10 0.70
C LEU A 99 -2.99 -0.75 0.01
N VAL A 100 -4.09 -1.07 0.66
CA VAL A 100 -5.44 -0.72 0.22
C VAL A 100 -6.19 -0.11 1.40
N ALA A 101 -7.04 0.87 1.13
CA ALA A 101 -7.87 1.57 2.10
C ALA A 101 -9.17 2.01 1.43
N ASP A 102 -10.16 2.42 2.21
CA ASP A 102 -11.43 2.90 1.67
C ASP A 102 -11.18 4.13 0.77
N GLU A 103 -11.78 4.13 -0.41
CA GLU A 103 -11.66 5.22 -1.42
C GLU A 103 -10.23 5.50 -1.93
N LEU A 104 -9.25 4.68 -1.55
CA LEU A 104 -7.88 4.79 -2.04
C LEU A 104 -7.80 4.26 -3.49
N LYS A 105 -7.64 5.18 -4.43
CA LYS A 105 -7.52 4.87 -5.87
C LYS A 105 -6.08 4.59 -6.34
N TYR A 106 -5.08 4.82 -5.50
CA TYR A 106 -3.66 4.75 -5.85
C TYR A 106 -3.08 3.35 -5.64
N LYS A 107 -2.21 2.91 -6.54
CA LYS A 107 -1.56 1.58 -6.46
C LYS A 107 -0.28 1.62 -5.63
N LEU A 108 -0.43 1.49 -4.31
CA LEU A 108 0.70 1.50 -3.37
C LEU A 108 1.25 0.09 -3.15
N LYS A 109 2.31 -0.29 -3.87
CA LYS A 109 2.95 -1.60 -3.80
C LYS A 109 4.01 -1.63 -2.69
N ILE A 110 3.94 -2.62 -1.82
CA ILE A 110 4.98 -2.90 -0.83
C ILE A 110 6.06 -3.72 -1.52
N VAL A 111 7.28 -3.17 -1.58
CA VAL A 111 8.45 -3.85 -2.16
C VAL A 111 9.19 -4.63 -1.07
N ASP A 112 9.42 -3.97 0.06
CA ASP A 112 10.06 -4.53 1.25
C ASP A 112 9.55 -3.81 2.50
N ASP A 113 10.14 -4.10 3.66
CA ASP A 113 9.71 -3.52 4.93
C ASP A 113 9.94 -2.00 5.03
N ASN A 114 10.83 -1.44 4.23
CA ASN A 114 11.23 -0.03 4.26
C ASN A 114 10.81 0.73 2.99
N THR A 115 10.29 0.03 1.98
CA THR A 115 10.03 0.60 0.65
C THR A 115 8.60 0.32 0.18
N ILE A 116 7.89 1.40 -0.15
CA ILE A 116 6.57 1.37 -0.80
C ILE A 116 6.67 2.18 -2.08
N ILE A 117 6.12 1.68 -3.19
CA ILE A 117 6.11 2.37 -4.48
C ILE A 117 4.67 2.70 -4.86
N ASP A 118 4.41 3.94 -5.21
CA ASP A 118 3.23 4.29 -5.99
C ASP A 118 3.50 3.94 -7.46
N VAL A 119 2.81 2.91 -7.94
CA VAL A 119 3.03 2.35 -9.28
C VAL A 119 2.57 3.32 -10.37
N ASP A 120 1.60 4.19 -10.08
CA ASP A 120 1.01 5.06 -11.10
C ASP A 120 1.93 6.24 -11.46
N ASP A 121 2.77 6.72 -10.53
CA ASP A 121 3.74 7.81 -10.77
C ASP A 121 5.22 7.40 -10.61
N ASN A 122 5.45 6.11 -10.33
CA ASN A 122 6.75 5.54 -10.03
C ASN A 122 7.50 6.38 -8.97
N ASN A 123 6.79 6.78 -7.90
CA ASN A 123 7.37 7.45 -6.74
C ASN A 123 7.67 6.42 -5.65
N GLU A 124 8.94 6.32 -5.29
CA GLU A 124 9.41 5.43 -4.23
C GLU A 124 9.39 6.16 -2.89
N TYR A 125 8.75 5.55 -1.90
CA TYR A 125 8.63 6.02 -0.52
C TYR A 125 9.48 5.14 0.39
N ARG A 126 10.47 5.75 1.04
CA ARG A 126 11.37 5.03 1.97
C ARG A 126 11.21 5.50 3.40
N SER A 127 11.22 4.54 4.32
CA SER A 127 11.37 4.82 5.75
C SER A 127 12.83 4.66 6.17
N LEU A 128 13.35 5.64 6.91
CA LEU A 128 14.69 5.61 7.50
C LEU A 128 14.70 5.00 8.91
N GLU A 129 13.53 4.73 9.46
CA GLU A 129 13.38 4.13 10.77
C GLU A 129 13.72 2.64 10.66
N LYS A 130 14.87 2.27 11.22
CA LYS A 130 15.25 0.88 11.46
C LYS A 130 14.45 0.38 12.66
N LYS A 131 13.73 -0.73 12.47
CA LYS A 131 13.15 -1.50 13.57
C LYS A 131 14.23 -2.25 14.33
#